data_AF-M3VBU2-F1
#
_entry.id   AF-M3VBU2-F1
#
_cell.length_a   1.000
_cell.length_b   1.000
_cell.length_c   1.000
_cell.angle_alpha   90.00
_cell.angle_beta   90.00
_cell.angle_gamma   90.00
#
_symmetry.space_group_name_H-M   'P 1'
#
loop_
_entity.id
_entity.type
_entity.pdbx_description
1 polymer ?
#
loop_
_entity_poly.entity_id
_entity_poly.type
_entity_poly.pdbx_seq_one_letter_code
_entity_poly.pdbx_strand_id
1 'polypeptide(L)'
;MAEVQDRLTAIDGKLMVPSPSPASVFVDGIAVSADDAEREARVREAWEALDVDRQRRIVEEMVTVKILPAPRGVRDFMPELIVVRARRIDSRSER
;
A
#
# COMPACT_ATOMS: atom_id res chain seq x y z
N MET A 1 -21.63 8.95 -36.86
CA MET A 1 -22.06 8.85 -35.45
C MET A 1 -21.82 7.45 -34.87
N ALA A 2 -22.23 6.37 -35.56
CA ALA A 2 -21.99 5.00 -35.10
C ALA A 2 -20.49 4.64 -34.93
N GLU A 3 -19.64 5.05 -35.88
CA GLU A 3 -18.18 4.79 -35.82
C GLU A 3 -17.49 5.43 -34.60
N VAL A 4 -17.95 6.63 -34.20
CA VAL A 4 -17.42 7.31 -33.02
C VAL A 4 -17.87 6.58 -31.75
N GLN A 5 -19.11 6.06 -31.73
CA GLN A 5 -19.64 5.30 -30.62
C GLN A 5 -18.89 3.97 -30.43
N ASP A 6 -18.66 3.22 -31.51
CA ASP A 6 -17.90 1.96 -31.48
C ASP A 6 -16.47 2.18 -31.00
N ARG A 7 -15.85 3.28 -31.45
CA ARG A 7 -14.50 3.65 -31.03
C ARG A 7 -14.45 4.07 -29.56
N LEU A 8 -15.51 4.69 -29.04
CA LEU A 8 -15.65 5.00 -27.62
C LEU A 8 -15.80 3.72 -26.79
N THR A 9 -16.68 2.80 -27.20
CA THR A 9 -16.89 1.51 -26.53
C THR A 9 -15.63 0.64 -26.54
N ALA A 10 -14.85 0.67 -27.62
CA ALA A 10 -13.57 -0.02 -27.70
C ALA A 10 -12.49 0.59 -26.79
N ILE A 11 -12.53 1.90 -26.55
CA ILE A 11 -11.64 2.57 -25.60
C ILE A 11 -12.08 2.27 -24.17
N ASP A 12 -13.38 2.33 -23.88
CA ASP A 12 -13.95 1.98 -22.58
C ASP A 12 -13.63 0.53 -22.18
N GLY A 13 -13.74 -0.42 -23.11
CA GLY A 13 -13.35 -1.81 -22.87
C GLY A 13 -11.86 -1.99 -22.56
N LYS A 14 -10.99 -1.10 -23.05
CA LYS A 14 -9.55 -1.10 -22.73
C LYS A 14 -9.24 -0.41 -21.41
N LEU A 15 -10.08 0.53 -20.97
CA LEU A 15 -9.98 1.22 -19.68
C LEU A 15 -10.61 0.41 -18.54
N MET A 16 -11.57 -0.47 -18.84
CA MET A 16 -12.25 -1.38 -17.91
C MET A 16 -11.39 -2.56 -17.44
N VAL A 17 -10.30 -2.88 -18.15
CA VAL A 17 -9.27 -3.75 -17.58
C VAL A 17 -8.40 -2.82 -16.76
N PRO A 18 -8.46 -2.84 -15.41
CA PRO A 18 -7.48 -2.12 -14.62
C PRO A 18 -6.13 -2.62 -15.11
N SER A 19 -5.36 -1.75 -15.76
CA SER A 19 -3.98 -2.06 -16.13
C SER A 19 -3.39 -2.62 -14.85
N PRO A 20 -2.87 -3.86 -14.85
CA PRO A 20 -2.39 -4.48 -13.63
C PRO A 20 -1.31 -3.54 -13.11
N SER A 21 -1.67 -2.76 -12.10
CA SER A 21 -0.70 -2.03 -11.33
C SER A 21 0.28 -3.10 -10.84
N PRO A 22 1.58 -2.80 -10.74
CA PRO A 22 2.50 -3.72 -10.09
C PRO A 22 1.97 -4.19 -8.73
N ALA A 23 1.17 -3.36 -8.04
CA ALA A 23 0.45 -3.68 -6.81
C ALA A 23 -0.61 -4.79 -6.94
N SER A 24 -1.34 -4.90 -8.06
CA SER A 24 -2.39 -5.93 -8.25
C SER A 24 -1.83 -7.36 -8.25
N VAL A 25 -0.60 -7.56 -8.76
CA VAL A 25 0.08 -8.87 -8.70
C VAL A 25 0.35 -9.29 -7.24
N PHE A 26 0.63 -8.33 -6.36
CA PHE A 26 0.76 -8.60 -4.93
C PHE A 26 -0.59 -8.93 -4.28
N VAL A 27 -1.65 -8.22 -4.67
CA VAL A 27 -2.97 -8.38 -4.06
C VAL A 27 -3.65 -9.68 -4.47
N ASP A 28 -3.56 -10.09 -5.74
CA ASP A 28 -4.26 -11.27 -6.25
C ASP A 28 -3.76 -12.58 -5.61
N GLY A 29 -2.46 -12.67 -5.32
CA GLY A 29 -1.88 -13.82 -4.61
C GLY A 29 -2.22 -13.85 -3.11
N ILE A 30 -2.49 -12.69 -2.50
CA ILE A 30 -2.74 -12.56 -1.06
C ILE A 30 -4.25 -12.65 -0.75
N ALA A 31 -5.11 -12.14 -1.64
CA ALA A 31 -6.57 -12.14 -1.50
C ALA A 31 -7.21 -13.53 -1.63
N VAL A 32 -6.51 -14.49 -2.28
CA VAL A 32 -6.99 -15.87 -2.47
C VAL A 32 -6.67 -16.79 -1.27
N SER A 33 -5.95 -16.29 -0.27
CA SER A 33 -5.58 -17.07 0.94
C SER A 33 -6.81 -17.31 1.83
N ALA A 34 -7.12 -18.57 2.15
CA ALA A 34 -8.28 -18.94 2.97
C ALA A 34 -8.02 -18.88 4.49
N ASP A 35 -6.74 -18.78 4.90
CA ASP A 35 -6.29 -18.77 6.29
C ASP A 35 -5.39 -17.56 6.59
N ASP A 36 -5.53 -17.00 7.79
CA ASP A 36 -4.80 -15.80 8.22
C ASP A 36 -3.29 -16.06 8.32
N ALA A 37 -2.88 -17.27 8.70
CA ALA A 37 -1.46 -17.63 8.80
C ALA A 37 -0.81 -17.76 7.41
N GLU A 38 -1.52 -18.35 6.44
CA GLU A 38 -1.06 -18.42 5.06
C GLU A 38 -0.98 -17.02 4.42
N ARG A 39 -1.97 -16.18 4.71
CA ARG A 39 -1.98 -14.78 4.28
C ARG A 39 -0.79 -14.01 4.84
N GLU A 40 -0.48 -14.16 6.13
CA GLU A 40 0.68 -13.53 6.76
C GLU A 40 1.99 -14.00 6.13
N ALA A 41 2.13 -15.30 5.86
CA ALA A 41 3.32 -15.86 5.22
C ALA A 41 3.53 -15.29 3.81
N ARG A 42 2.48 -15.20 2.98
CA ARG A 42 2.55 -14.62 1.63
C ARG A 42 2.86 -13.12 1.66
N VAL A 43 2.27 -12.37 2.60
CA VAL A 43 2.60 -10.94 2.80
C VAL A 43 4.07 -10.78 3.19
N ARG A 44 4.58 -11.64 4.08
CA ARG A 44 5.99 -11.61 4.51
C ARG A 44 6.94 -11.92 3.35
N GLU A 45 6.67 -12.97 2.59
CA GLU A 45 7.47 -13.33 1.41
C GLU A 45 7.48 -12.19 0.38
N ALA A 46 6.31 -11.62 0.09
CA ALA A 46 6.18 -10.47 -0.79
C ALA A 46 6.96 -9.25 -0.27
N TRP A 47 6.93 -9.00 1.04
CA TRP A 47 7.66 -7.91 1.67
C TRP A 47 9.18 -8.09 1.55
N GLU A 48 9.68 -9.29 1.82
CA GLU A 48 11.10 -9.62 1.75
C GLU A 48 11.66 -9.59 0.32
N ALA A 49 10.82 -9.86 -0.69
CA ALA A 49 11.19 -9.75 -2.10
C ALA A 49 11.33 -8.29 -2.60
N LEU A 50 10.84 -7.30 -1.85
CA LEU A 50 10.98 -5.89 -2.22
C LEU A 50 12.36 -5.36 -1.88
N ASP A 51 12.88 -4.48 -2.74
CA ASP A 51 14.05 -3.67 -2.40
C ASP A 51 13.74 -2.67 -1.27
N VAL A 52 14.79 -2.23 -0.58
CA VAL A 52 14.70 -1.33 0.58
C VAL A 52 14.00 -0.01 0.24
N ASP A 53 14.21 0.52 -0.97
CA ASP A 53 13.57 1.79 -1.38
C ASP A 53 12.06 1.63 -1.56
N ARG A 54 11.60 0.48 -2.07
CA ARG A 54 10.17 0.16 -2.16
C ARG A 54 9.54 -0.09 -0.79
N GLN A 55 10.20 -0.85 0.07
CA GLN A 55 9.75 -1.06 1.46
C GLN A 55 9.58 0.29 2.16
N ARG A 56 10.57 1.18 2.02
CA ARG A 56 10.54 2.53 2.61
C ARG A 56 9.34 3.34 2.13
N ARG A 57 9.06 3.37 0.82
CA ARG A 57 7.90 4.08 0.28
C ARG A 57 6.58 3.56 0.85
N ILE A 58 6.44 2.24 1.00
CA ILE A 58 5.23 1.64 1.58
C ILE A 58 5.07 2.11 3.03
N VAL A 59 6.13 2.07 3.84
CA VAL A 59 6.08 2.55 5.24
C VAL A 59 5.73 4.05 5.31
N GLU A 60 6.35 4.88 4.46
CA GLU A 60 6.10 6.32 4.41
C GLU A 60 4.63 6.64 4.11
N GLU A 61 3.98 5.87 3.24
CA GLU A 61 2.55 6.06 2.94
C GLU A 61 1.63 5.50 4.03
N MET A 62 2.01 4.39 4.65
CA MET A 62 1.18 3.69 5.64
C MET A 62 1.28 4.26 7.05
N VAL A 63 2.37 4.93 7.39
CA VAL A 63 2.70 5.27 8.77
C VAL A 63 3.16 6.71 8.89
N THR A 64 2.64 7.42 9.89
CA THR A 64 3.17 8.72 10.30
C THR A 64 4.03 8.53 11.54
N VAL A 65 5.29 8.98 11.45
CA VAL A 65 6.22 9.03 12.58
C VAL A 65 6.30 10.46 13.09
N LYS A 66 6.01 10.67 14.37
CA LYS A 66 6.15 11.95 15.06
C LYS A 66 7.21 11.82 16.15
N ILE A 67 8.24 12.66 16.08
CA ILE A 67 9.28 12.76 17.11
C ILE A 67 8.88 13.88 18.08
N LEU A 68 8.63 13.54 19.33
CA LEU A 68 8.31 14.50 20.38
C LEU A 68 9.57 15.26 20.83
N PRO A 69 9.43 16.50 21.33
CA PRO A 69 10.58 17.27 21.80
C PRO A 69 11.33 16.54 22.91
N ALA A 70 12.66 16.51 22.81
CA ALA A 70 13.50 15.97 23.86
C ALA A 70 13.45 16.85 25.12
N PRO A 71 13.37 16.26 26.32
CA PRO A 71 13.54 16.98 27.58
C PRO A 71 14.91 17.68 27.63
N ARG A 72 14.99 18.81 28.33
CA ARG A 72 16.25 19.55 28.48
C ARG A 72 17.30 18.69 29.18
N GLY A 73 18.52 18.71 28.65
CA GLY A 73 19.68 18.03 29.23
C GLY A 73 19.86 16.57 28.79
N VAL A 74 18.93 16.01 28.00
CA VAL A 74 19.06 14.67 27.44
C VAL A 74 19.89 14.71 26.16
N ARG A 75 20.94 13.89 26.12
CA ARG A 75 21.79 13.68 24.92
C ARG A 75 21.57 12.33 24.26
N ASP A 76 20.97 11.39 24.98
CA ASP A 76 20.77 10.03 24.52
C ASP A 76 19.45 9.87 23.76
N PHE A 77 19.38 8.85 22.93
CA PHE A 77 18.19 8.49 22.20
C PHE A 77 17.10 7.96 23.14
N MET A 78 15.94 8.61 23.14
CA MET A 78 14.76 8.18 23.90
C MET A 78 13.69 7.62 22.96
N PRO A 79 13.54 6.28 22.86
CA PRO A 79 12.57 5.65 21.94
C PRO A 79 11.12 6.03 22.29
N GLU A 80 10.84 6.29 23.56
CA GLU A 80 9.55 6.77 24.08
C GLU A 80 9.06 8.08 23.41
N LEU A 81 9.96 8.87 22.82
CA LEU A 81 9.62 10.11 22.10
C LEU A 81 9.17 9.86 20.66
N ILE A 82 9.30 8.64 20.15
CA ILE A 82 8.86 8.28 18.81
C ILE A 82 7.43 7.76 18.87
N VAL A 83 6.51 8.55 18.33
CA VAL A 83 5.10 8.17 18.20
C VAL A 83 4.85 7.71 16.77
N VAL A 84 4.58 6.42 16.62
CA VAL A 84 4.25 5.79 15.35
C VAL A 84 2.74 5.61 15.27
N ARG A 85 2.11 6.15 14.23
CA ARG A 85 0.66 6.03 13.99
C ARG A 85 0.41 5.48 12.60
N ALA A 86 -0.40 4.44 12.50
CA ALA A 86 -0.90 4.01 11.20
C ALA A 86 -1.74 5.14 10.60
N ARG A 87 -1.50 5.45 9.32
CA ARG A 87 -2.36 6.31 8.53
C ARG A 87 -3.62 5.52 8.25
N ARG A 88 -4.78 6.08 8.62
CA ARG A 88 -6.07 5.45 8.32
C ARG A 88 -6.21 5.42 6.80
N ILE A 89 -6.06 4.23 6.20
CA ILE A 89 -6.44 4.01 4.82
C ILE A 89 -7.96 3.93 4.86
N ASP A 90 -8.64 5.04 4.53
CA ASP A 90 -10.10 5.01 4.38
C ASP A 90 -10.41 4.06 3.21
N SER A 91 -10.85 2.86 3.53
CA SER A 91 -11.34 1.84 2.59
C SER A 91 -12.73 2.21 2.03
N ARG A 92 -12.95 3.50 1.74
CA ARG A 92 -14.21 4.02 1.22
C ARG A 92 -13.97 4.86 -0.03
N SER A 93 -13.54 4.22 -1.10
CA SER A 93 -13.73 4.75 -2.45
C SER A 93 -13.92 3.58 -3.41
N GLU A 94 -15.12 3.02 -3.39
CA GLU A 94 -15.72 2.25 -4.48
C GLU A 94 -17.23 2.19 -4.17
N ARG A 95 -17.96 3.13 -4.76
CA ARG A 95 -19.42 3.08 -4.99
C ARG A 95 -19.63 3.11 -6.48
#